data_AF-A0A6V7L7X5-F1
#
_entry.id   AF-A0A6V7L7X5-F1
#
_cell.length_a   1.000
_cell.length_b   1.000
_cell.length_c   1.000
_cell.angle_alpha   90.00
_cell.angle_beta   90.00
_cell.angle_gamma   90.00
#
_symmetry.space_group_name_H-M   'P 1'
#
loop_
_entity.id
_entity.type
_entity.pdbx_description
1 polymer ?
#
loop_
_entity_poly.entity_id
_entity_poly.type
_entity_poly.pdbx_seq_one_letter_code
_entity_poly.pdbx_strand_id
1 'polypeptide(L)'
;ADGNTPLLIAYMKGNGNLCRTLVKAGACLGSMNKEGITIFNYQVATKQLLYRLLDSLTQEAPWADKDICLECGTKFSLTMRKHH
;
A
#
# COMPACT_ATOMS: atom_id res chain seq x y z
N ALA A 1 -3.82 15.85 -12.63
CA ALA A 1 -4.17 14.72 -11.74
C ALA A 1 -2.88 14.11 -11.18
N ASP A 2 -2.68 14.28 -9.88
CA ASP A 2 -1.45 14.08 -9.10
C ASP A 2 -1.06 12.60 -8.85
N GLY A 3 -1.79 11.66 -9.45
CA GLY A 3 -1.57 10.23 -9.26
C GLY A 3 -1.91 9.72 -7.87
N ASN A 4 -2.62 10.51 -7.06
CA ASN A 4 -3.01 10.10 -5.72
C ASN A 4 -3.94 8.88 -5.78
N THR A 5 -3.51 7.79 -5.15
CA THR A 5 -4.34 6.60 -4.94
C THR A 5 -5.60 6.98 -4.16
N PRO A 6 -6.80 6.44 -4.47
CA PRO A 6 -8.01 6.71 -3.70
C PRO A 6 -7.84 6.45 -2.20
N LEU A 7 -7.01 5.48 -1.84
CA LEU A 7 -6.60 5.20 -0.48
C LEU A 7 -5.79 6.35 0.16
N LEU A 8 -4.82 6.91 -0.57
CA LEU A 8 -4.01 8.04 -0.10
C LEU A 8 -4.89 9.25 0.17
N ILE A 9 -5.84 9.55 -0.73
CA ILE A 9 -6.79 10.66 -0.56
C ILE A 9 -7.66 10.45 0.69
N ALA A 10 -8.17 9.23 0.89
CA ALA A 10 -8.93 8.88 2.09
C ALA A 10 -8.10 9.05 3.37
N TYR A 11 -6.81 8.69 3.32
CA TYR A 11 -5.88 8.83 4.44
C TYR A 11 -5.54 10.29 4.74
N MET A 12 -5.29 11.11 3.72
CA MET A 12 -5.08 12.55 3.85
C MET A 12 -6.30 13.26 4.45
N LYS A 13 -7.51 12.77 4.13
CA LYS A 13 -8.77 13.23 4.70
C LYS A 13 -9.00 12.76 6.13
N GLY A 14 -8.16 11.86 6.67
CA GLY A 14 -8.36 11.23 7.98
C GLY A 14 -9.57 10.29 8.03
N ASN A 15 -10.10 9.89 6.87
CA ASN A 15 -11.32 9.09 6.79
C ASN A 15 -11.00 7.59 6.92
N GLY A 16 -10.85 7.14 8.17
CA GLY A 16 -10.56 5.74 8.47
C GLY A 16 -11.61 4.74 8.00
N ASN A 17 -12.87 5.16 7.90
CA ASN A 17 -13.94 4.29 7.40
C ASN A 17 -13.77 4.04 5.90
N LEU A 18 -13.50 5.09 5.13
CA LEU A 18 -13.22 4.96 3.70
C LEU A 18 -11.93 4.18 3.45
N CYS A 19 -10.86 4.45 4.22
CA CYS A 19 -9.64 3.66 4.15
C CYS A 19 -9.91 2.17 4.39
N ARG A 20 -10.72 1.83 5.40
CA ARG A 20 -11.04 0.44 5.73
C ARG A 20 -11.86 -0.24 4.64
N THR A 21 -12.85 0.46 4.07
CA THR A 21 -13.63 -0.06 2.93
C THR A 21 -12.73 -0.31 1.71
N LEU A 22 -11.84 0.62 1.39
CA LEU A 22 -10.89 0.48 0.28
C LEU A 22 -9.94 -0.70 0.51
N VAL A 23 -9.38 -0.81 1.71
CA VAL A 23 -8.49 -1.91 2.09
C VAL A 23 -9.23 -3.25 2.03
N LYS A 24 -10.47 -3.33 2.54
CA LYS A 24 -11.33 -4.52 2.41
C LYS A 24 -11.67 -4.85 0.96
N ALA A 25 -11.78 -3.85 0.09
CA ALA A 25 -11.97 -4.02 -1.34
C ALA A 25 -10.68 -4.43 -2.09
N GLY A 26 -9.57 -4.66 -1.38
CA GLY A 26 -8.29 -5.06 -1.97
C GLY A 26 -7.44 -3.89 -2.48
N ALA A 27 -7.64 -2.68 -1.96
CA ALA A 27 -6.82 -1.53 -2.35
C ALA A 27 -5.35 -1.74 -1.97
N CYS A 28 -4.46 -1.46 -2.93
CA CYS A 28 -3.01 -1.51 -2.72
C CYS A 28 -2.53 -0.39 -1.78
N LEU A 29 -2.13 -0.76 -0.56
CA LEU A 29 -1.50 0.15 0.40
C LEU A 29 -0.13 0.67 -0.11
N GLY A 30 0.58 -0.15 -0.87
CA GLY A 30 1.89 0.18 -1.44
C GLY A 30 1.85 1.07 -2.68
N SER A 31 0.67 1.49 -3.15
CA SER A 31 0.57 2.37 -4.32
C SER A 31 1.07 3.77 -4.01
N MET A 32 2.10 4.18 -4.74
CA MET A 32 2.70 5.51 -4.69
C MET A 32 2.03 6.46 -5.69
N ASN A 33 1.92 7.73 -5.32
CA ASN A 33 1.48 8.79 -6.22
C ASN A 33 2.61 9.21 -7.18
N LYS A 34 2.36 10.22 -8.04
CA LYS A 34 3.37 10.73 -8.98
C LYS A 34 4.60 11.34 -8.32
N GLU A 35 4.49 11.68 -7.04
CA GLU A 35 5.57 12.23 -6.21
C GLU A 35 6.31 11.15 -5.42
N GLY A 36 5.96 9.86 -5.59
CA GLY A 36 6.55 8.76 -4.81
C GLY A 36 6.03 8.68 -3.37
N ILE A 37 4.93 9.38 -3.05
CA ILE A 37 4.32 9.37 -1.72
C ILE A 37 3.37 8.17 -1.61
N THR A 38 3.58 7.37 -0.58
CA THR A 38 2.72 6.24 -0.19
C THR A 38 2.04 6.52 1.15
N ILE A 39 1.04 5.72 1.52
CA ILE A 39 0.40 5.81 2.85
C ILE A 39 1.40 5.61 4.02
N PHE A 40 2.51 4.92 3.77
CA PHE A 40 3.57 4.67 4.73
C PHE A 40 4.54 5.85 4.87
N ASN A 41 4.82 6.54 3.76
CA ASN A 41 5.75 7.67 3.73
C ASN A 41 5.07 9.03 3.94
N TYR A 42 3.74 9.09 3.82
CA TYR A 42 3.00 10.33 4.00
C TYR A 42 3.13 10.84 5.44
N GLN A 43 3.61 12.08 5.60
CA GLN A 43 3.73 12.71 6.90
C GLN A 43 2.35 13.08 7.44
N VAL A 44 2.01 12.49 8.58
CA VAL A 44 0.80 12.78 9.33
C VAL A 44 1.16 13.15 10.76
N ALA A 45 0.31 13.96 11.39
CA ALA A 45 0.46 14.30 12.81
C ALA A 45 0.49 13.05 13.70
N THR A 46 -0.27 12.01 13.35
CA THR A 46 -0.32 10.75 14.10
C THR A 46 -0.47 9.54 13.18
N LYS A 47 0.36 8.52 13.37
CA LYS A 47 0.27 7.22 12.67
C LYS A 47 -0.83 6.29 13.22
N GLN A 48 -1.63 6.77 14.17
CA GLN A 48 -2.73 6.01 14.80
C GLN A 48 -3.69 5.40 13.77
N LEU A 49 -4.04 6.17 12.75
CA LEU A 49 -4.94 5.71 11.69
C LEU A 49 -4.32 4.57 10.87
N LEU A 50 -3.03 4.70 10.53
CA LEU A 50 -2.28 3.67 9.82
C LEU A 50 -2.23 2.38 10.65
N TYR A 51 -1.88 2.46 11.94
CA TYR A 51 -1.84 1.30 12.81
C TYR A 51 -3.21 0.62 12.94
N ARG A 52 -4.29 1.39 13.09
CA ARG A 52 -5.65 0.81 13.13
C ARG A 52 -6.09 0.19 11.80
N LEU A 53 -5.60 0.67 10.67
CA LEU A 53 -5.84 0.04 9.38
C LEU A 53 -5.08 -1.28 9.25
N LEU A 54 -3.82 -1.30 9.70
CA LEU A 54 -2.98 -2.50 9.74
C LEU A 54 -3.53 -3.55 10.71
N ASP A 55 -4.02 -3.14 11.88
CA ASP A 55 -4.66 -4.02 12.86
C ASP A 55 -5.99 -4.60 12.33
N SER A 56 -6.75 -3.78 11.61
CA SER A 56 -8.00 -4.21 10.96
C SER A 56 -7.77 -5.15 9.77
N LEU A 57 -6.53 -5.32 9.31
CA LEU A 57 -6.15 -6.32 8.31
C LEU A 57 -5.86 -7.64 9.02
N THR A 58 -6.92 -8.36 9.40
CA THR A 58 -6.85 -9.72 9.97
C THR A 58 -6.34 -10.78 8.98
N GLN A 59 -6.07 -10.40 7.73
CA GLN A 59 -5.48 -11.27 6.71
C GLN A 59 -4.27 -10.55 6.12
N GLU A 60 -3.16 -11.28 6.02
CA GLU A 60 -1.95 -10.90 5.29
C GLU A 60 -2.36 -10.35 3.93
N ALA A 61 -2.28 -9.02 3.80
CA ALA A 61 -2.83 -8.41 2.62
C ALA A 61 -1.99 -8.86 1.40
N PRO A 62 -2.64 -9.12 0.25
CA PRO A 62 -2.05 -9.79 -0.92
C PRO A 62 -0.92 -8.99 -1.61
N TRP A 63 -0.44 -7.91 -1.00
CA TRP A 63 0.76 -7.18 -1.44
C TRP A 63 2.04 -8.00 -1.31
N ALA A 64 2.02 -9.13 -0.59
CA ALA A 64 3.13 -10.08 -0.53
C ALA A 64 3.22 -11.00 -1.77
N ASP A 65 2.20 -11.05 -2.64
CA ASP A 65 2.18 -11.93 -3.82
C ASP A 65 2.69 -11.27 -5.11
N LYS A 66 3.38 -10.12 -5.00
CA LYS A 66 4.22 -9.74 -6.12
C LYS A 66 5.47 -10.59 -6.02
N ASP A 67 5.42 -11.75 -6.66
CA ASP A 67 6.59 -12.46 -7.20
C ASP A 67 7.35 -11.53 -8.16
N ILE A 68 7.56 -10.24 -7.93
CA ILE A 68 8.12 -9.32 -8.92
C ILE A 68 9.10 -8.37 -8.24
N CYS A 69 10.34 -8.31 -8.74
CA CYS A 69 11.31 -7.35 -8.25
C CYS A 69 10.89 -5.92 -8.61
N LEU A 70 10.89 -5.02 -7.61
CA LEU A 70 10.44 -3.63 -7.77
C LEU A 70 11.45 -2.73 -8.52
N GLU A 71 12.69 -3.18 -8.70
CA GLU A 71 13.71 -2.44 -9.46
C GLU A 71 13.71 -2.79 -10.96
N CYS A 72 13.28 -3.99 -11.33
CA CYS A 72 13.34 -4.46 -12.73
C CYS A 72 12.01 -5.01 -13.30
N GLY A 73 10.96 -5.16 -12.49
CA GLY A 73 9.66 -5.66 -12.92
C GLY A 73 9.62 -7.16 -13.29
N THR A 74 10.66 -7.94 -12.97
CA THR A 74 10.77 -9.36 -13.38
C THR A 74 10.20 -10.32 -12.35
N LYS A 75 9.48 -11.36 -12.82
CA LYS A 75 8.81 -12.33 -11.94
C LYS A 75 9.81 -13.31 -11.28
N PHE A 76 9.83 -13.43 -9.95
CA PHE A 76 10.52 -14.53 -9.25
C PHE A 76 9.91 -15.85 -9.73
N SER A 77 10.70 -16.67 -10.40
CA SER A 77 10.35 -18.06 -10.74
C SER A 77 11.19 -19.00 -9.90
N LEU A 78 10.69 -20.21 -9.60
CA LEU A 78 11.39 -21.23 -8.79
C LEU A 78 12.82 -21.55 -9.27
N THR A 79 13.14 -21.23 -10.53
CA THR A 79 14.45 -21.37 -11.19
C THR A 79 15.41 -20.19 -10.97
N MET A 80 14.95 -19.05 -10.43
CA MET A 80 15.73 -17.82 -10.26
C MET A 80 15.87 -17.46 -8.77
N ARG A 81 16.77 -18.14 -8.07
CA ARG A 81 16.92 -18.05 -6.60
C ARG A 81 17.81 -16.89 -6.11
N LYS A 82 18.38 -16.10 -7.01
CA LYS A 82 19.13 -14.87 -6.68
C LYS A 82 18.84 -13.82 -7.75
N HIS A 83 18.30 -12.69 -7.31
CA HIS A 83 18.07 -11.52 -8.15
C HIS A 83 18.49 -10.29 -7.33
N HIS A 84 19.68 -9.77 -7.66
CA HIS A 84 20.43 -8.68 -6.99
C HIS A 84 20.83 -8.92 -5.53
#